data_AF-A0A0P9DB13-F1
#
_entry.id   AF-A0A0P9DB13-F1
#
_cell.length_a   1.000
_cell.length_b   1.000
_cell.length_c   1.000
_cell.angle_alpha   90.00
_cell.angle_beta   90.00
_cell.angle_gamma   90.00
#
_symmetry.space_group_name_H-M   'P 1'
#
loop_
_entity.id
_entity.type
_entity.pdbx_description
1 polymer ?
#
loop_
_entity_poly.entity_id
_entity_poly.type
_entity_poly.pdbx_seq_one_letter_code
_entity_poly.pdbx_strand_id
1 'polypeptide(L)'
;MRQLRSARLHTLRATIRLLYRSQPRAFVVSAVASLAEPLFFPAFILLLQRLLQHITAGGAMQITPTVIQLGIGLLALLLVQRLGIIVRDASSTILRQEAWVVISKRIMQKLPSVPYPLFENNAFQARYGLVIREAAQRSITLVDSLLSTAPIFFGLLGLAITLFTIAPLMVLAMVLIAIPAGFIERRFSNAMYALQEHTAPNQLRMEALTNMQVDAPWQRDVRVYRSNLIAREHGALADAYLAQLKQLTRRFLGLRSGAVLVQVLGFGLALTAAGELIRRGQISLASLAVLVPGMALLSGMLGSLIYHYRELLESLNYAETLFEFLTTESFDGHLATLPPPAAALARAGLA
;
A
#
# COMPACT_ATOMS: atom_id res chain seq x y z
N MET A 1 12.73 11.29 -17.96
CA MET A 1 11.35 11.03 -17.44
C MET A 1 10.40 10.36 -18.44
N ARG A 2 10.38 10.68 -19.75
CA ARG A 2 9.49 10.03 -20.74
C ARG A 2 9.77 8.52 -20.97
N GLN A 3 11.05 8.12 -21.07
CA GLN A 3 11.43 6.70 -21.26
C GLN A 3 11.10 5.80 -20.06
N LEU A 4 11.22 6.31 -18.83
CA LEU A 4 10.82 5.59 -17.61
C LEU A 4 9.29 5.37 -17.55
N ARG A 5 8.49 6.28 -18.11
CA ARG A 5 7.03 6.12 -18.17
C ARG A 5 6.60 5.08 -19.21
N SER A 6 7.27 5.01 -20.36
CA SER A 6 6.94 4.02 -21.41
C SER A 6 7.31 2.60 -20.99
N ALA A 7 8.46 2.40 -20.33
CA ALA A 7 8.86 1.10 -19.80
C ALA A 7 7.85 0.58 -18.77
N ARG A 8 7.45 1.42 -17.81
CA ARG A 8 6.47 1.06 -16.77
C ARG A 8 5.09 0.72 -17.33
N LEU A 9 4.62 1.42 -18.35
CA LEU A 9 3.35 1.12 -19.02
C LEU A 9 3.40 -0.23 -19.75
N HIS A 10 4.53 -0.54 -20.39
CA HIS A 10 4.74 -1.83 -21.02
C HIS A 10 4.73 -2.96 -19.98
N THR A 11 5.47 -2.81 -18.89
CA THR A 11 5.51 -3.76 -17.77
C THR A 11 4.14 -3.95 -17.16
N LEU A 12 3.40 -2.87 -16.88
CA LEU A 12 2.03 -2.92 -16.38
C LEU A 12 1.12 -3.75 -17.31
N ARG A 13 1.18 -3.50 -18.62
CA ARG A 13 0.40 -4.24 -19.62
C ARG A 13 0.80 -5.71 -19.70
N ALA A 14 2.09 -6.01 -19.61
CA ALA A 14 2.61 -7.37 -19.58
C ALA A 14 2.15 -8.12 -18.32
N THR A 15 2.17 -7.46 -17.16
CA THR A 15 1.66 -8.01 -15.89
C THR A 15 0.16 -8.28 -15.95
N ILE A 16 -0.64 -7.32 -16.42
CA ILE A 16 -2.10 -7.53 -16.59
C ILE A 16 -2.36 -8.69 -17.54
N ARG A 17 -1.62 -8.79 -18.65
CA ARG A 17 -1.76 -9.90 -19.60
C ARG A 17 -1.37 -11.23 -18.98
N LEU A 18 -0.33 -11.27 -18.15
CA LEU A 18 0.09 -12.46 -17.41
C LEU A 18 -1.04 -12.93 -16.49
N LEU A 19 -1.56 -12.04 -15.63
CA LEU A 19 -2.62 -12.34 -14.67
C LEU A 19 -3.92 -12.79 -15.36
N TYR A 20 -4.32 -12.08 -16.42
CA TYR A 20 -5.51 -12.43 -17.19
C TYR A 20 -5.38 -13.80 -17.88
N ARG A 21 -4.20 -14.15 -18.39
CA ARG A 21 -3.95 -15.46 -19.02
C ARG A 21 -3.86 -16.60 -18.01
N SER A 22 -3.43 -16.32 -16.78
CA SER A 22 -3.43 -17.33 -15.72
C SER A 22 -4.87 -17.68 -15.31
N GLN A 23 -5.66 -16.67 -14.91
CA GLN A 23 -7.03 -16.89 -14.45
C GLN A 23 -8.00 -15.79 -14.91
N PRO A 24 -8.61 -15.91 -16.10
CA PRO A 24 -9.45 -14.83 -16.65
C PRO A 24 -10.70 -14.58 -15.79
N ARG A 25 -11.31 -15.65 -15.25
CA ARG A 25 -12.53 -15.53 -14.44
C ARG A 25 -12.27 -14.77 -13.13
N ALA A 26 -11.28 -15.19 -12.36
CA ALA A 26 -10.97 -14.53 -11.09
C ALA A 26 -10.48 -13.10 -11.28
N PHE A 27 -9.69 -12.83 -12.34
CA PHE A 27 -9.26 -11.48 -12.68
C PHE A 27 -10.46 -10.57 -13.02
N VAL A 28 -11.37 -11.02 -13.88
CA VAL A 28 -12.54 -10.21 -14.26
C VAL A 28 -13.49 -10.00 -13.07
N VAL A 29 -13.79 -11.05 -12.32
CA VAL A 29 -14.68 -10.96 -11.14
C VAL A 29 -14.09 -10.02 -10.09
N SER A 30 -12.80 -10.18 -9.77
CA SER A 30 -12.13 -9.29 -8.81
C SER A 30 -12.05 -7.86 -9.31
N ALA A 31 -11.73 -7.62 -10.59
CA ALA A 31 -11.68 -6.27 -11.15
C ALA A 31 -13.04 -5.58 -11.10
N VAL A 32 -14.12 -6.27 -11.52
CA VAL A 32 -15.48 -5.72 -11.51
C VAL A 32 -15.97 -5.48 -10.09
N ALA A 33 -15.80 -6.45 -9.19
CA ALA A 33 -16.19 -6.29 -7.78
C ALA A 33 -15.42 -5.15 -7.10
N SER A 34 -14.13 -4.98 -7.43
CA SER A 34 -13.30 -3.90 -6.92
C SER A 34 -13.74 -2.52 -7.43
N LEU A 35 -14.33 -2.41 -8.62
CA LEU A 35 -14.84 -1.13 -9.15
C LEU A 35 -16.18 -0.71 -8.55
N ALA A 36 -16.94 -1.63 -7.97
CA ALA A 36 -18.18 -1.31 -7.25
C ALA A 36 -17.90 -0.66 -5.88
N GLU A 37 -16.82 -1.07 -5.23
CA GLU A 37 -16.41 -0.58 -3.90
C GLU A 37 -16.19 0.95 -3.81
N PRO A 38 -15.56 1.63 -4.78
CA PRO A 38 -15.45 3.09 -4.84
C PRO A 38 -16.75 3.85 -4.67
N LEU A 39 -17.85 3.31 -5.21
CA LEU A 39 -19.15 3.97 -5.23
C LEU A 39 -19.88 3.83 -3.89
N PHE A 40 -19.45 2.88 -3.05
CA PHE A 40 -20.09 2.62 -1.76
C PHE A 40 -20.02 3.84 -0.85
N PHE A 41 -18.84 4.42 -0.61
CA PHE A 41 -18.70 5.52 0.34
C PHE A 41 -19.51 6.77 -0.06
N PRO A 42 -19.47 7.24 -1.32
CA PRO A 42 -20.37 8.29 -1.82
C PRO A 42 -21.85 7.99 -1.59
N ALA A 43 -22.29 6.79 -1.98
CA ALA A 43 -23.69 6.39 -1.87
C ALA A 43 -24.13 6.31 -0.39
N PHE A 44 -23.28 5.74 0.47
CA PHE A 44 -23.52 5.62 1.90
C PHE A 44 -23.70 6.99 2.56
N ILE A 45 -22.78 7.93 2.29
CA ILE A 45 -22.83 9.31 2.81
C ILE A 45 -24.13 10.01 2.36
N LEU A 46 -24.49 9.93 1.08
CA LEU A 46 -25.69 10.59 0.57
C LEU A 46 -26.99 9.98 1.11
N LEU A 47 -27.09 8.65 1.17
CA LEU A 47 -28.26 7.97 1.72
C LEU A 47 -28.42 8.24 3.22
N LEU A 48 -27.31 8.21 3.97
CA LEU A 48 -27.30 8.53 5.39
C LEU A 48 -27.73 9.98 5.63
N GLN A 49 -27.22 10.93 4.82
CA GLN A 49 -27.60 12.34 4.91
C GLN A 49 -29.10 12.52 4.68
N ARG A 50 -29.66 11.91 3.62
CA ARG A 50 -31.10 11.98 3.33
C ARG A 50 -31.95 11.35 4.42
N LEU A 51 -31.52 10.21 4.95
CA LEU A 51 -32.21 9.53 6.05
C LEU A 51 -32.26 10.44 7.28
N LEU A 52 -31.14 11.04 7.67
CA LEU A 52 -31.08 11.95 8.81
C LEU A 52 -31.90 13.23 8.57
N GLN A 53 -31.93 13.76 7.35
CA GLN A 53 -32.76 14.91 7.00
C GLN A 53 -34.25 14.60 7.22
N HIS A 54 -34.75 13.45 6.77
CA HIS A 54 -36.16 13.08 6.92
C HIS A 54 -36.55 12.79 8.37
N ILE A 55 -35.63 12.23 9.17
CA ILE A 55 -35.85 12.00 10.60
C ILE A 55 -35.95 13.32 11.39
N THR A 56 -35.21 14.34 10.98
CA THR A 56 -35.07 15.61 11.73
C THR A 56 -35.95 16.75 11.21
N ALA A 57 -36.62 16.58 10.07
CA ALA A 57 -37.39 17.63 9.41
C ALA A 57 -38.56 18.20 10.24
N GLY A 58 -39.11 17.43 11.20
CA GLY A 58 -40.27 17.82 11.99
C GLY A 58 -39.98 18.26 13.44
N GLY A 59 -38.71 18.40 13.85
CA GLY A 59 -38.33 18.72 15.24
C GLY A 59 -38.54 17.59 16.26
N ALA A 60 -39.51 16.71 16.02
CA ALA A 60 -39.67 15.42 16.70
C ALA A 60 -39.28 14.26 15.76
N MET A 61 -38.80 13.15 16.32
CA MET A 61 -38.43 11.96 15.55
C MET A 61 -39.69 11.36 14.90
N GLN A 62 -39.84 11.56 13.60
CA GLN A 62 -40.98 11.01 12.84
C GLN A 62 -40.50 9.87 11.94
N ILE A 63 -41.06 8.68 12.15
CA ILE A 63 -40.80 7.51 11.30
C ILE A 63 -41.81 7.54 10.16
N THR A 64 -41.46 8.26 9.08
CA THR A 64 -42.23 8.27 7.83
C THR A 64 -41.91 7.01 7.01
N PRO A 65 -42.82 6.50 6.15
CA PRO A 65 -42.51 5.41 5.23
C PRO A 65 -41.23 5.62 4.41
N THR A 66 -40.91 6.87 4.05
CA THR A 66 -39.67 7.25 3.37
C THR A 66 -38.42 6.96 4.21
N VAL A 67 -38.47 7.17 5.53
CA VAL A 67 -37.35 6.85 6.44
C VAL A 67 -37.11 5.34 6.46
N ILE A 68 -38.19 4.55 6.51
CA ILE A 68 -38.11 3.09 6.45
C ILE A 68 -37.51 2.63 5.12
N GLN A 69 -37.96 3.19 3.99
CA GLN A 69 -37.41 2.89 2.67
C GLN A 69 -35.93 3.24 2.54
N LEU A 70 -35.51 4.42 3.03
CA LEU A 70 -34.10 4.82 3.04
C LEU A 70 -33.27 3.91 3.97
N GLY A 71 -33.82 3.50 5.11
CA GLY A 71 -33.18 2.57 6.03
C GLY A 71 -32.97 1.19 5.41
N ILE A 72 -34.00 0.65 4.74
CA ILE A 72 -33.91 -0.60 3.97
C ILE A 72 -32.90 -0.45 2.83
N GLY A 73 -32.91 0.69 2.12
CA GLY A 73 -31.93 1.00 1.08
C GLY A 73 -30.48 1.02 1.61
N LEU A 74 -30.26 1.57 2.80
CA LEU A 74 -28.94 1.59 3.45
C LEU A 74 -28.49 0.17 3.84
N LEU A 75 -29.40 -0.64 4.41
CA LEU A 75 -29.13 -2.04 4.73
C LEU A 75 -28.83 -2.86 3.48
N ALA A 76 -29.59 -2.66 2.40
CA ALA A 76 -29.34 -3.31 1.11
C ALA A 76 -27.98 -2.90 0.54
N LEU A 77 -27.63 -1.61 0.59
CA LEU A 77 -26.32 -1.12 0.16
C LEU A 77 -25.18 -1.75 0.96
N LEU A 78 -25.31 -1.85 2.29
CA LEU A 78 -24.33 -2.51 3.16
C LEU A 78 -24.22 -4.00 2.85
N LEU A 79 -25.34 -4.69 2.62
CA LEU A 79 -25.34 -6.11 2.24
C LEU A 79 -24.63 -6.32 0.91
N VAL A 80 -24.96 -5.54 -0.12
CA VAL A 80 -24.32 -5.58 -1.44
C VAL A 80 -22.82 -5.32 -1.32
N GLN A 81 -22.42 -4.34 -0.52
CA GLN A 81 -21.00 -4.05 -0.28
C GLN A 81 -20.29 -5.24 0.37
N ARG A 82 -20.85 -5.81 1.44
CA ARG A 82 -20.24 -6.95 2.15
C ARG A 82 -20.12 -8.18 1.27
N LEU A 83 -21.16 -8.50 0.50
CA LEU A 83 -21.11 -9.59 -0.48
C LEU A 83 -20.08 -9.30 -1.58
N GLY A 84 -20.00 -8.07 -2.06
CA GLY A 84 -18.99 -7.64 -3.04
C GLY A 84 -17.56 -7.83 -2.52
N ILE A 85 -17.28 -7.46 -1.27
CA ILE A 85 -15.98 -7.67 -0.62
C ILE A 85 -15.66 -9.17 -0.54
N ILE A 86 -16.61 -10.00 -0.08
CA ILE A 86 -16.41 -11.45 0.01
C ILE A 86 -16.07 -12.07 -1.36
N VAL A 87 -16.81 -11.68 -2.41
CA VAL A 87 -16.58 -12.17 -3.78
C VAL A 87 -15.22 -11.70 -4.31
N ARG A 88 -14.85 -10.44 -4.06
CA ARG A 88 -13.55 -9.85 -4.42
C ARG A 88 -12.41 -10.58 -3.69
N ASP A 89 -12.54 -10.83 -2.40
CA ASP A 89 -11.51 -11.45 -1.58
C ASP A 89 -11.30 -12.92 -1.94
N ALA A 90 -12.39 -13.66 -2.17
CA ALA A 90 -12.32 -15.03 -2.65
C ALA A 90 -11.62 -15.09 -4.02
N SER A 91 -12.04 -14.25 -4.97
CA SER A 91 -11.46 -14.22 -6.31
C SER A 91 -10.00 -13.77 -6.32
N SER A 92 -9.66 -12.73 -5.56
CA SER A 92 -8.28 -12.23 -5.45
C SER A 92 -7.36 -13.23 -4.76
N THR A 93 -7.86 -14.01 -3.79
CA THR A 93 -7.09 -15.08 -3.17
C THR A 93 -6.68 -16.14 -4.18
N ILE A 94 -7.60 -16.61 -5.01
CA ILE A 94 -7.27 -17.61 -6.02
C ILE A 94 -6.29 -17.02 -7.06
N LEU A 95 -6.53 -15.79 -7.50
CA LEU A 95 -5.64 -15.11 -8.45
C LEU A 95 -4.22 -14.94 -7.89
N ARG A 96 -4.07 -14.58 -6.61
CA ARG A 96 -2.78 -14.48 -5.91
C ARG A 96 -2.04 -15.81 -5.91
N GLN A 97 -2.72 -16.89 -5.52
CA GLN A 97 -2.13 -18.23 -5.45
C GLN A 97 -1.72 -18.73 -6.85
N GLU A 98 -2.56 -18.56 -7.86
CA GLU A 98 -2.21 -18.95 -9.22
C GLU A 98 -1.08 -18.10 -9.81
N ALA A 99 -1.08 -16.79 -9.56
CA ALA A 99 0.01 -15.91 -9.99
C ALA A 99 1.34 -16.36 -9.40
N TRP A 100 1.37 -16.67 -8.10
CA TRP A 100 2.53 -17.28 -7.45
C TRP A 100 2.98 -18.56 -8.15
N VAL A 101 2.08 -19.55 -8.32
CA VAL A 101 2.43 -20.83 -8.96
C VAL A 101 3.02 -20.63 -10.36
N VAL A 102 2.36 -19.81 -11.19
CA VAL A 102 2.78 -19.58 -12.58
C VAL A 102 4.14 -18.89 -12.62
N ILE A 103 4.35 -17.86 -11.79
CA ILE A 103 5.62 -17.13 -11.75
C ILE A 103 6.73 -18.03 -11.22
N SER A 104 6.52 -18.73 -10.11
CA SER A 104 7.50 -19.66 -9.54
C SER A 104 7.86 -20.77 -10.52
N LYS A 105 6.89 -21.35 -11.23
CA LYS A 105 7.15 -22.38 -12.25
C LYS A 105 8.02 -21.84 -13.39
N ARG A 106 7.74 -20.62 -13.88
CA ARG A 106 8.55 -20.00 -14.94
C ARG A 106 9.98 -19.70 -14.49
N ILE A 107 10.15 -19.23 -13.25
CA ILE A 107 11.48 -19.01 -12.66
C ILE A 107 12.23 -20.35 -12.57
N MET A 108 11.59 -21.39 -12.02
CA MET A 108 12.18 -22.73 -11.90
C MET A 108 12.57 -23.33 -13.25
N GLN A 109 11.76 -23.11 -14.30
CA GLN A 109 12.07 -23.54 -15.66
C GLN A 109 13.21 -22.75 -16.29
N LYS A 110 13.40 -21.49 -15.88
CA LYS A 110 14.47 -20.61 -16.40
C LYS A 110 15.81 -20.84 -15.70
N LEU A 111 15.81 -21.22 -14.42
CA LEU A 111 17.03 -21.42 -13.62
C LEU A 111 18.08 -22.35 -14.28
N PRO A 112 17.72 -23.50 -14.89
CA PRO A 112 18.70 -24.35 -15.58
C PRO A 112 19.41 -23.69 -16.77
N SER A 113 18.86 -22.62 -17.34
CA SER A 113 19.48 -21.87 -18.43
C SER A 113 20.52 -20.84 -17.95
N VAL A 114 20.65 -20.65 -16.63
CA VAL A 114 21.62 -19.73 -16.03
C VAL A 114 22.94 -20.47 -15.79
N PRO A 115 24.06 -20.03 -16.39
CA PRO A 115 25.38 -20.61 -16.12
C PRO A 115 25.73 -20.60 -14.62
N TYR A 116 26.26 -21.72 -14.13
CA TYR A 116 26.62 -21.89 -12.71
C TYR A 116 27.49 -20.74 -12.15
N PRO A 117 28.53 -20.24 -12.86
CA PRO A 117 29.39 -19.17 -12.35
C PRO A 117 28.65 -17.86 -12.02
N LEU A 118 27.48 -17.61 -12.61
CA LEU A 118 26.68 -16.42 -12.29
C LEU A 118 25.98 -16.52 -10.94
N PHE A 119 25.74 -17.72 -10.42
CA PHE A 119 25.21 -17.88 -9.06
C PHE A 119 26.24 -17.47 -8.00
N GLU A 120 27.53 -17.47 -8.32
CA GLU A 120 28.59 -16.97 -7.43
C GLU A 120 28.89 -15.48 -7.66
N ASN A 121 28.34 -14.89 -8.72
CA ASN A 121 28.58 -13.50 -9.08
C ASN A 121 27.70 -12.54 -8.24
N ASN A 122 28.34 -11.70 -7.44
CA ASN A 122 27.67 -10.69 -6.59
C ASN A 122 26.74 -9.75 -7.37
N ALA A 123 27.09 -9.36 -8.60
CA ALA A 123 26.26 -8.46 -9.41
C ALA A 123 25.00 -9.15 -9.94
N PHE A 124 25.09 -10.44 -10.29
CA PHE A 124 23.92 -11.24 -10.65
C PHE A 124 23.00 -11.45 -9.45
N GLN A 125 23.56 -11.81 -8.28
CA GLN A 125 22.79 -11.97 -7.04
C GLN A 125 22.11 -10.65 -6.62
N ALA A 126 22.81 -9.52 -6.70
CA ALA A 126 22.23 -8.21 -6.35
C ALA A 126 21.05 -7.84 -7.27
N ARG A 127 21.11 -8.22 -8.56
CA ARG A 127 20.08 -7.87 -9.54
C ARG A 127 18.90 -8.84 -9.56
N TYR A 128 19.16 -10.14 -9.57
CA TYR A 128 18.13 -11.18 -9.75
C TYR A 128 17.90 -12.04 -8.51
N GLY A 129 18.81 -12.05 -7.54
CA GLY A 129 18.70 -12.85 -6.33
C GLY A 129 17.46 -12.49 -5.50
N LEU A 130 17.13 -11.20 -5.38
CA LEU A 130 15.89 -10.76 -4.72
C LEU A 130 14.65 -11.23 -5.48
N VAL A 131 14.65 -11.16 -6.81
CA VAL A 131 13.51 -11.60 -7.63
C VAL A 131 13.25 -13.09 -7.46
N ILE A 132 14.31 -13.91 -7.38
CA ILE A 132 14.20 -15.35 -7.20
C ILE A 132 13.80 -15.70 -5.76
N ARG A 133 14.43 -15.09 -4.74
CA ARG A 133 14.16 -15.36 -3.32
C ARG A 133 12.78 -14.90 -2.89
N GLU A 134 12.36 -13.71 -3.30
CA GLU A 134 11.09 -13.10 -2.88
C GLU A 134 9.96 -13.32 -3.89
N ALA A 135 10.16 -14.21 -4.87
CA ALA A 135 9.20 -14.45 -5.96
C ALA A 135 7.78 -14.70 -5.44
N ALA A 136 7.65 -15.44 -4.34
CA ALA A 136 6.37 -15.77 -3.75
C ALA A 136 5.64 -14.55 -3.18
N GLN A 137 6.31 -13.80 -2.30
CA GLN A 137 5.71 -12.66 -1.62
C GLN A 137 5.47 -11.50 -2.60
N ARG A 138 6.44 -11.20 -3.46
CA ARG A 138 6.35 -10.07 -4.40
C ARG A 138 5.30 -10.28 -5.49
N SER A 139 5.05 -11.52 -5.90
CA SER A 139 3.97 -11.83 -6.86
C SER A 139 2.59 -11.58 -6.27
N ILE A 140 2.41 -11.89 -4.99
CA ILE A 140 1.17 -11.62 -4.25
C ILE A 140 0.95 -10.11 -4.13
N THR A 141 1.96 -9.38 -3.63
CA THR A 141 1.90 -7.91 -3.48
C THR A 141 1.61 -7.20 -4.80
N LEU A 142 2.15 -7.73 -5.90
CA LEU A 142 1.91 -7.20 -7.24
C LEU A 142 0.43 -7.33 -7.65
N VAL A 143 -0.22 -8.47 -7.40
CA VAL A 143 -1.65 -8.64 -7.67
C VAL A 143 -2.48 -7.67 -6.82
N ASP A 144 -2.17 -7.58 -5.52
CA ASP A 144 -2.91 -6.74 -4.57
C ASP A 144 -2.77 -5.25 -4.93
N SER A 145 -1.57 -4.80 -5.27
CA SER A 145 -1.32 -3.41 -5.68
C SER A 145 -2.10 -3.05 -6.94
N LEU A 146 -2.11 -3.94 -7.94
CA LEU A 146 -2.84 -3.74 -9.19
C LEU A 146 -4.36 -3.66 -8.99
N LEU A 147 -4.91 -4.57 -8.19
CA LEU A 147 -6.36 -4.64 -7.96
C LEU A 147 -6.87 -3.56 -7.00
N SER A 148 -6.05 -3.07 -6.08
CA SER A 148 -6.46 -2.07 -5.07
C SER A 148 -6.26 -0.62 -5.50
N THR A 149 -5.25 -0.33 -6.33
CA THR A 149 -4.90 1.07 -6.66
C THR A 149 -6.03 1.82 -7.35
N ALA A 150 -6.65 1.22 -8.37
CA ALA A 150 -7.73 1.87 -9.12
C ALA A 150 -8.96 2.13 -8.24
N PRO A 151 -9.49 1.15 -7.47
CA PRO A 151 -10.57 1.38 -6.53
C PRO A 151 -10.29 2.49 -5.52
N ILE A 152 -9.09 2.52 -4.93
CA ILE A 152 -8.75 3.53 -3.92
C ILE A 152 -8.74 4.93 -4.53
N PHE A 153 -8.20 5.06 -5.75
CA PHE A 153 -8.22 6.32 -6.48
C PHE A 153 -9.65 6.78 -6.81
N PHE A 154 -10.49 5.91 -7.38
CA PHE A 154 -11.87 6.26 -7.73
C PHE A 154 -12.73 6.50 -6.49
N GLY A 155 -12.52 5.75 -5.41
CA GLY A 155 -13.24 5.91 -4.16
C GLY A 155 -12.89 7.23 -3.48
N LEU A 156 -11.60 7.60 -3.47
CA LEU A 156 -11.15 8.90 -2.99
C LEU A 156 -11.79 10.02 -3.81
N LEU A 157 -11.77 9.91 -5.13
CA LEU A 157 -12.31 10.91 -6.04
C LEU A 157 -13.82 11.05 -5.89
N GLY A 158 -14.54 9.92 -5.82
CA GLY A 158 -15.98 9.90 -5.57
C GLY A 158 -16.33 10.54 -4.23
N LEU A 159 -15.65 10.15 -3.15
CA LEU A 159 -15.91 10.70 -1.82
C LEU A 159 -15.58 12.20 -1.76
N ALA A 160 -14.45 12.61 -2.35
CA ALA A 160 -14.07 14.02 -2.43
C ALA A 160 -15.12 14.86 -3.16
N ILE A 161 -15.61 14.40 -4.31
CA ILE A 161 -16.67 15.09 -5.06
C ILE A 161 -17.95 15.17 -4.22
N THR A 162 -18.39 14.06 -3.61
CA THR A 162 -19.59 14.05 -2.77
C THR A 162 -19.48 15.03 -1.60
N LEU A 163 -18.38 15.01 -0.86
CA LEU A 163 -18.18 15.95 0.25
C LEU A 163 -18.08 17.39 -0.22
N PHE A 164 -17.48 17.62 -1.40
CA PHE A 164 -17.38 18.95 -1.98
C PHE A 164 -18.75 19.53 -2.36
N THR A 165 -19.72 18.69 -2.75
CA THR A 165 -21.10 19.14 -2.99
C THR A 165 -21.85 19.53 -1.71
N ILE A 166 -21.45 19.00 -0.55
CA ILE A 166 -22.12 19.25 0.74
C ILE A 166 -21.47 20.45 1.45
N ALA A 167 -20.15 20.50 1.54
CA ALA A 167 -19.41 21.56 2.24
C ALA A 167 -18.04 21.82 1.58
N PRO A 168 -17.98 22.60 0.48
CA PRO A 168 -16.76 22.78 -0.30
C PRO A 168 -15.63 23.44 0.51
N LEU A 169 -15.98 24.40 1.38
CA LEU A 169 -15.00 25.11 2.21
C LEU A 169 -14.32 24.17 3.23
N MET A 170 -15.06 23.22 3.81
CA MET A 170 -14.51 22.25 4.76
C MET A 170 -13.57 21.27 4.07
N VAL A 171 -13.92 20.80 2.87
CA VAL A 171 -13.05 19.94 2.06
C VAL A 171 -11.77 20.67 1.69
N LEU A 172 -11.85 21.92 1.25
CA LEU A 172 -10.66 22.71 0.91
C LEU A 172 -9.76 22.94 2.13
N ALA A 173 -10.35 23.28 3.29
CA ALA A 173 -9.60 23.43 4.54
C ALA A 173 -8.91 22.11 4.95
N MET A 174 -9.59 20.97 4.83
CA MET A 174 -8.99 19.66 5.08
C MET A 174 -7.83 19.36 4.15
N VAL A 175 -7.97 19.60 2.84
CA VAL A 175 -6.90 19.38 1.87
C VAL A 175 -5.69 20.25 2.21
N LEU A 176 -5.91 21.53 2.57
CA LEU A 176 -4.85 22.44 2.99
C LEU A 176 -4.11 21.96 4.25
N ILE A 177 -4.82 21.36 5.21
CA ILE A 177 -4.25 20.77 6.44
C ILE A 177 -3.53 19.45 6.13
N ALA A 178 -4.05 18.64 5.22
CA ALA A 178 -3.51 17.32 4.89
C ALA A 178 -2.19 17.40 4.12
N ILE A 179 -1.98 18.43 3.30
CA ILE A 179 -0.74 18.63 2.52
C ILE A 179 0.52 18.67 3.41
N PRO A 180 0.65 19.55 4.41
CA PRO A 180 1.83 19.60 5.27
C PRO A 180 2.01 18.32 6.08
N ALA A 181 0.92 17.69 6.55
CA ALA A 181 0.98 16.40 7.21
C ALA A 181 1.56 15.31 6.28
N GLY A 182 1.16 15.32 5.01
CA GLY A 182 1.70 14.42 3.97
C GLY A 182 3.19 14.63 3.70
N PHE A 183 3.69 15.88 3.77
CA PHE A 183 5.13 16.15 3.65
C PHE A 183 5.93 15.59 4.83
N ILE A 184 5.40 15.71 6.06
CA ILE A 184 6.03 15.14 7.26
C ILE A 184 6.09 13.62 7.14
N GLU A 185 4.98 13.00 6.74
CA GLU A 185 4.90 11.54 6.56
C GLU A 185 5.85 11.05 5.47
N ARG A 186 5.94 11.78 4.35
CA ARG A 186 6.91 11.48 3.28
C ARG A 186 8.34 11.55 3.78
N ARG A 187 8.70 12.58 4.55
CA ARG A 187 10.04 12.73 5.11
C ARG A 187 10.35 11.61 6.10
N PHE A 188 9.38 11.22 6.92
CA PHE A 188 9.50 10.07 7.83
C PHE A 188 9.74 8.77 7.07
N SER A 189 8.94 8.49 6.04
CA SER A 189 9.12 7.31 5.20
C SER A 189 10.51 7.27 4.57
N ASN A 190 10.96 8.38 3.97
CA ASN A 190 12.29 8.44 3.35
C ASN A 190 13.41 8.18 4.35
N ALA A 191 13.28 8.70 5.57
CA ALA A 191 14.26 8.45 6.62
C ALA A 191 14.22 6.98 7.11
N MET A 192 13.04 6.36 7.11
CA MET A 192 12.91 4.92 7.39
C MET A 192 13.57 4.08 6.29
N TYR A 193 13.37 4.42 5.02
CA TYR A 193 14.05 3.77 3.89
C TYR A 193 15.57 3.93 4.00
N ALA A 194 16.08 5.13 4.25
CA ALA A 194 17.51 5.35 4.44
C ALA A 194 18.07 4.53 5.61
N LEU A 195 17.32 4.43 6.73
CA LEU A 195 17.71 3.58 7.86
C LEU A 195 17.76 2.09 7.46
N GLN A 196 16.75 1.60 6.73
CA GLN A 196 16.73 0.22 6.23
C GLN A 196 17.91 -0.04 5.29
N GLU A 197 18.18 0.87 4.36
CA GLU A 197 19.30 0.76 3.43
C GLU A 197 20.65 0.75 4.15
N HIS A 198 20.89 1.69 5.07
CA HIS A 198 22.12 1.74 5.86
C HIS A 198 22.31 0.52 6.78
N THR A 199 21.22 -0.08 7.26
CA THR A 199 21.26 -1.24 8.15
C THR A 199 21.13 -2.58 7.43
N ALA A 200 20.90 -2.59 6.11
CA ALA A 200 20.72 -3.82 5.33
C ALA A 200 21.87 -4.83 5.50
N PRO A 201 23.17 -4.46 5.50
CA PRO A 201 24.25 -5.42 5.75
C PRO A 201 24.16 -6.07 7.13
N ASN A 202 23.79 -5.30 8.15
CA ASN A 202 23.61 -5.80 9.51
C ASN A 202 22.39 -6.72 9.61
N GLN A 203 21.29 -6.39 8.91
CA GLN A 203 20.11 -7.25 8.83
C GLN A 203 20.42 -8.58 8.14
N LEU A 204 21.18 -8.57 7.05
CA LEU A 204 21.64 -9.80 6.38
C LEU A 204 22.52 -10.64 7.30
N ARG A 205 23.41 -10.01 8.08
CA ARG A 205 24.21 -10.71 9.10
C ARG A 205 23.33 -11.30 10.20
N MET A 206 22.31 -10.58 10.67
CA MET A 206 21.33 -11.09 11.63
C MET A 206 20.52 -12.27 11.07
N GLU A 207 20.14 -12.23 9.79
CA GLU A 207 19.49 -13.35 9.09
C GLU A 207 20.41 -14.58 9.05
N ALA A 208 21.68 -14.41 8.69
CA ALA A 208 22.66 -15.49 8.71
C ALA A 208 22.85 -16.09 10.11
N LEU A 209 23.01 -15.25 11.15
CA LEU A 209 23.10 -15.70 12.54
C LEU A 209 21.83 -16.42 13.00
N THR A 210 20.66 -16.02 12.51
CA THR A 210 19.38 -16.70 12.76
C THR A 210 19.35 -18.08 12.12
N ASN A 211 19.81 -18.21 10.88
CA ASN A 211 19.87 -19.50 10.18
C ASN A 211 20.83 -20.48 10.87
N MET A 212 21.95 -20.00 11.42
CA MET A 212 22.89 -20.82 12.22
C MET A 212 22.24 -21.41 13.48
N GLN A 213 21.10 -20.88 13.96
CA GLN A 213 20.38 -21.45 15.10
C GLN A 213 19.73 -22.79 14.77
N VAL A 214 19.41 -23.02 13.49
CA VAL A 214 18.71 -24.22 13.01
C VAL A 214 19.70 -25.23 12.41
N ASP A 215 20.86 -24.77 11.94
CA ASP A 215 21.89 -25.63 11.34
C ASP A 215 22.57 -26.56 12.36
N ALA A 216 22.46 -27.87 12.12
CA ALA A 216 23.01 -28.90 13.00
C ALA A 216 24.53 -28.80 13.27
N PRO A 217 25.40 -28.49 12.28
CA PRO A 217 26.83 -28.32 12.53
C PRO A 217 27.12 -27.17 13.51
N TRP A 218 26.48 -26.03 13.32
CA TRP A 218 26.62 -24.86 14.20
C TRP A 218 26.10 -25.15 15.60
N GLN A 219 24.95 -25.82 15.72
CA GLN A 219 24.39 -26.19 17.03
C GLN A 219 25.25 -27.20 17.79
N ARG A 220 25.92 -28.12 17.10
CA ARG A 220 26.88 -29.03 17.71
C ARG A 220 28.01 -28.24 18.38
N ASP A 221 28.64 -27.34 17.62
CA ASP A 221 29.80 -26.59 18.10
C ASP A 221 29.40 -25.62 19.22
N VAL A 222 28.27 -24.92 19.11
CA VAL A 222 27.74 -24.05 20.18
C VAL A 222 27.53 -24.81 21.49
N ARG A 223 27.00 -26.04 21.43
CA ARG A 223 26.76 -26.89 22.62
C ARG A 223 28.06 -27.42 23.23
N VAL A 224 28.99 -27.86 22.40
CA VAL A 224 30.31 -28.36 22.84
C VAL A 224 31.08 -27.23 23.54
N TYR A 225 31.14 -26.05 22.92
CA TYR A 225 31.87 -24.91 23.46
C TYR A 225 31.08 -24.09 24.49
N ARG A 226 29.81 -24.42 24.72
CA ARG A 226 28.87 -23.61 25.55
C ARG A 226 28.94 -22.12 25.22
N SER A 227 29.12 -21.80 23.95
CA SER A 227 29.40 -20.43 23.49
C SER A 227 28.12 -19.62 23.39
N ASN A 228 28.16 -18.38 23.87
CA ASN A 228 27.08 -17.40 23.70
C ASN A 228 27.36 -16.39 22.56
N LEU A 229 28.39 -16.65 21.74
CA LEU A 229 28.86 -15.70 20.73
C LEU A 229 27.76 -15.29 19.75
N ILE A 230 27.04 -16.27 19.18
CA ILE A 230 25.97 -16.03 18.19
C ILE A 230 24.86 -15.17 18.82
N ALA A 231 24.41 -15.53 20.02
CA ALA A 231 23.36 -14.79 20.73
C ALA A 231 23.80 -13.36 21.09
N ARG A 232 25.05 -13.20 21.54
CA ARG A 232 25.62 -11.89 21.89
C ARG A 232 25.77 -10.99 20.67
N GLU A 233 26.28 -11.53 19.57
CA GLU A 233 26.48 -10.78 18.33
C GLU A 233 25.15 -10.37 17.70
N HIS A 234 24.20 -11.30 17.64
CA HIS A 234 22.84 -10.99 17.19
C HIS A 234 22.19 -9.92 18.09
N GLY A 235 22.32 -10.05 19.42
CA GLY A 235 21.80 -9.08 20.39
C GLY A 235 22.39 -7.68 20.17
N ALA A 236 23.71 -7.57 20.01
CA ALA A 236 24.37 -6.30 19.77
C ALA A 236 23.89 -5.61 18.47
N LEU A 237 23.72 -6.38 17.39
CA LEU A 237 23.20 -5.86 16.12
C LEU A 237 21.73 -5.40 16.25
N ALA A 238 20.90 -6.18 16.93
CA ALA A 238 19.51 -5.85 17.19
C ALA A 238 19.36 -4.58 18.05
N ASP A 239 20.14 -4.46 19.11
CA ASP A 239 20.14 -3.30 20.00
C ASP A 239 20.57 -2.02 19.27
N ALA A 240 21.61 -2.12 18.42
CA ALA A 240 22.06 -1.01 17.59
C ALA A 240 20.97 -0.54 16.61
N TYR A 241 20.30 -1.48 15.94
CA TYR A 241 19.16 -1.16 15.06
C TYR A 241 18.01 -0.50 15.84
N LEU A 242 17.63 -1.08 16.98
CA LEU A 242 16.56 -0.54 17.82
C LEU A 242 16.88 0.86 18.36
N ALA A 243 18.14 1.14 18.72
CA ALA A 243 18.56 2.47 19.15
C ALA A 243 18.37 3.52 18.05
N GLN A 244 18.80 3.21 16.82
CA GLN A 244 18.62 4.09 15.66
C GLN A 244 17.13 4.30 15.32
N LEU A 245 16.33 3.22 15.34
CA LEU A 245 14.90 3.29 15.12
C LEU A 245 14.17 4.14 16.17
N LYS A 246 14.53 3.97 17.46
CA LYS A 246 13.99 4.78 18.57
C LYS A 246 14.34 6.25 18.40
N GLN A 247 15.58 6.56 18.03
CA GLN A 247 16.02 7.95 17.81
C GLN A 247 15.27 8.58 16.63
N LEU A 248 15.14 7.87 15.52
CA LEU A 248 14.39 8.32 14.34
C LEU A 248 12.91 8.56 14.70
N THR A 249 12.28 7.61 15.39
CA THR A 249 10.88 7.71 15.78
C THR A 249 10.63 8.88 16.73
N ARG A 250 11.49 9.09 17.74
CA ARG A 250 11.41 10.24 18.66
C ARG A 250 11.55 11.57 17.93
N ARG A 251 12.45 11.67 16.95
CA ARG A 251 12.64 12.89 16.15
C ARG A 251 11.37 13.26 15.37
N PHE A 252 10.68 12.28 14.81
CA PHE A 252 9.46 12.51 14.04
C PHE A 252 8.20 12.54 14.88
N LEU A 253 8.22 12.04 16.12
CA LEU A 253 7.10 12.08 17.04
C LEU A 253 6.59 13.52 17.23
N GLY A 254 7.49 14.47 17.55
CA GLY A 254 7.11 15.86 17.74
C GLY A 254 6.47 16.51 16.51
N LEU A 255 7.02 16.26 15.31
CA LEU A 255 6.48 16.78 14.05
C LEU A 255 5.12 16.18 13.72
N ARG A 256 4.95 14.86 13.88
CA ARG A 256 3.69 14.16 13.61
C ARG A 256 2.62 14.56 14.62
N SER A 257 2.96 14.63 15.92
CA SER A 257 2.06 15.13 16.95
C SER A 257 1.63 16.57 16.69
N GLY A 258 2.55 17.45 16.30
CA GLY A 258 2.22 18.83 15.90
C GLY A 258 1.26 18.89 14.70
N ALA A 259 1.49 18.08 13.68
CA ALA A 259 0.60 17.99 12.52
C ALA A 259 -0.82 17.51 12.90
N VAL A 260 -0.91 16.50 13.77
CA VAL A 260 -2.19 16.00 14.29
C VAL A 260 -2.89 17.09 15.12
N LEU A 261 -2.18 17.83 15.96
CA LEU A 261 -2.75 18.95 16.72
C LEU A 261 -3.33 20.03 15.79
N VAL A 262 -2.59 20.42 14.75
CA VAL A 262 -3.10 21.35 13.73
C VAL A 262 -4.34 20.80 13.04
N GLN A 263 -4.35 19.50 12.73
CA GLN A 263 -5.51 18.85 12.13
C GLN A 263 -6.74 18.85 13.05
N VAL A 264 -6.55 18.55 14.34
CA VAL A 264 -7.64 18.58 15.34
C VAL A 264 -8.16 19.99 15.55
N LEU A 265 -7.28 20.99 15.68
CA LEU A 265 -7.67 22.39 15.81
C LEU A 265 -8.41 22.88 14.56
N GLY A 266 -7.89 22.58 13.38
CA GLY A 266 -8.54 22.91 12.11
C GLY A 266 -9.90 22.23 11.96
N PHE A 267 -10.03 20.99 12.41
CA PHE A 267 -11.30 20.28 12.45
C PHE A 267 -12.30 20.91 13.44
N GLY A 268 -11.84 21.29 14.64
CA GLY A 268 -12.65 22.02 15.62
C GLY A 268 -13.14 23.36 15.06
N LEU A 269 -12.28 24.13 14.40
CA LEU A 269 -12.65 25.36 13.71
C LEU A 269 -13.67 25.10 12.59
N ALA A 270 -13.46 24.06 11.80
CA ALA A 270 -14.40 23.69 10.74
C ALA A 270 -15.79 23.34 11.30
N LEU A 271 -15.86 22.61 12.43
CA LEU A 271 -17.11 22.32 13.12
C LEU A 271 -17.81 23.57 13.64
N THR A 272 -17.06 24.50 14.26
CA THR A 272 -17.64 25.77 14.74
C THR A 272 -18.18 26.63 13.58
N ALA A 273 -17.44 26.72 12.48
CA ALA A 273 -17.89 27.41 11.27
C ALA A 273 -19.14 26.74 10.69
N ALA A 274 -19.18 25.40 10.64
CA ALA A 274 -20.35 24.68 10.16
C ALA A 274 -21.59 24.90 11.06
N GLY A 275 -21.40 25.04 12.38
CA GLY A 275 -22.47 25.44 13.32
C GLY A 275 -23.05 26.82 12.99
N GLU A 276 -22.20 27.77 12.61
CA GLU A 276 -22.63 29.11 12.17
C GLU A 276 -23.38 29.05 10.82
N LEU A 277 -22.96 28.18 9.89
CA LEU A 277 -23.68 27.94 8.63
C LEU A 277 -25.07 27.31 8.87
N ILE A 278 -25.20 26.45 9.88
CA ILE A 278 -26.50 25.89 10.30
C ILE A 278 -27.39 27.00 10.85
N ARG A 279 -26.85 27.89 11.71
CA ARG A 279 -27.61 29.05 12.22
C ARG A 279 -28.14 29.95 11.10
N ARG A 280 -27.38 30.07 10.00
CA ARG A 280 -27.76 30.83 8.80
C ARG A 280 -28.70 30.06 7.85
N GLY A 281 -29.05 28.82 8.17
CA GLY A 281 -29.90 27.97 7.33
C GLY A 281 -29.25 27.49 6.03
N GLN A 282 -27.94 27.64 5.87
CA GLN A 282 -27.21 27.25 4.64
C GLN A 282 -26.90 25.76 4.57
N ILE A 283 -26.79 25.10 5.73
CA ILE A 283 -26.49 23.67 5.87
C ILE A 283 -27.44 23.06 6.89
N SER A 284 -27.92 21.83 6.64
CA SER A 284 -28.75 21.10 7.61
C SER A 284 -27.92 20.37 8.66
N LEU A 285 -28.49 20.16 9.86
CA LEU A 285 -27.85 19.36 10.92
C LEU A 285 -27.46 17.95 10.46
N ALA A 286 -28.30 17.33 9.64
CA ALA A 286 -28.03 16.04 9.00
C ALA A 286 -26.79 16.05 8.10
N SER A 287 -26.49 17.18 7.46
CA SER A 287 -25.28 17.33 6.64
C SER A 287 -24.02 17.33 7.52
N LEU A 288 -24.06 18.02 8.66
CA LEU A 288 -22.96 18.02 9.64
C LEU A 288 -22.67 16.62 10.19
N ALA A 289 -23.73 15.87 10.53
CA ALA A 289 -23.61 14.52 11.08
C ALA A 289 -22.90 13.54 10.12
N VAL A 290 -22.99 13.77 8.81
CA VAL A 290 -22.35 12.95 7.79
C VAL A 290 -20.97 13.51 7.38
N LEU A 291 -20.77 14.83 7.45
CA LEU A 291 -19.49 15.46 7.14
C LEU A 291 -18.37 14.99 8.06
N VAL A 292 -18.61 14.86 9.37
CA VAL A 292 -17.61 14.40 10.35
C VAL A 292 -17.01 13.03 9.97
N PRO A 293 -17.80 11.95 9.83
CA PRO A 293 -17.27 10.66 9.42
C PRO A 293 -16.76 10.67 7.97
N GLY A 294 -17.40 11.42 7.06
CA GLY A 294 -16.95 11.56 5.68
C GLY A 294 -15.54 12.16 5.57
N MET A 295 -15.24 13.17 6.38
CA MET A 295 -13.92 13.79 6.48
C MET A 295 -12.85 12.82 7.02
N ALA A 296 -13.18 12.04 8.06
CA ALA A 296 -12.28 11.02 8.57
C ALA A 296 -11.97 9.95 7.51
N LEU A 297 -12.98 9.50 6.77
CA LEU A 297 -12.82 8.57 5.65
C LEU A 297 -11.93 9.17 4.55
N LEU A 298 -12.17 10.43 4.17
CA LEU A 298 -11.36 11.12 3.15
C LEU A 298 -9.88 11.18 3.55
N SER A 299 -9.60 11.53 4.81
CA SER A 299 -8.23 11.55 5.35
C SER A 299 -7.58 10.17 5.31
N GLY A 300 -8.31 9.11 5.67
CA GLY A 300 -7.83 7.73 5.59
C GLY A 300 -7.50 7.32 4.17
N MET A 301 -8.39 7.59 3.22
CA MET A 301 -8.19 7.25 1.80
C MET A 301 -7.01 8.00 1.17
N LEU A 302 -6.77 9.25 1.57
CA LEU A 302 -5.58 10.00 1.15
C LEU A 302 -4.29 9.33 1.61
N GLY A 303 -4.24 8.89 2.87
CA GLY A 303 -3.10 8.14 3.42
C GLY A 303 -2.89 6.81 2.68
N SER A 304 -3.97 6.05 2.47
CA SER A 304 -3.94 4.79 1.72
C SER A 304 -3.46 4.98 0.28
N LEU A 305 -3.90 6.03 -0.42
CA LEU A 305 -3.46 6.29 -1.81
C LEU A 305 -1.95 6.51 -1.89
N ILE A 306 -1.36 7.26 -0.95
CA ILE A 306 0.09 7.51 -0.91
C ILE A 306 0.85 6.19 -0.71
N TYR A 307 0.37 5.33 0.19
CA TYR A 307 0.95 4.02 0.45
C TYR A 307 0.87 3.11 -0.78
N HIS A 308 -0.34 2.90 -1.32
CA HIS A 308 -0.55 2.00 -2.46
C HIS A 308 0.10 2.48 -3.74
N TYR A 309 0.20 3.80 -3.95
CA TYR A 309 0.95 4.33 -5.10
C TYR A 309 2.42 3.93 -5.06
N ARG A 310 3.05 3.94 -3.87
CA ARG A 310 4.44 3.49 -3.71
C ARG A 310 4.56 1.98 -3.89
N GLU A 311 3.66 1.23 -3.27
CA GLU A 311 3.59 -0.23 -3.37
C GLU A 311 3.43 -0.68 -4.83
N LEU A 312 2.61 0.01 -5.62
CA LEU A 312 2.46 -0.21 -7.04
C LEU A 312 3.76 0.07 -7.81
N LEU A 313 4.45 1.17 -7.52
CA LEU A 313 5.74 1.47 -8.17
C LEU A 313 6.79 0.40 -7.87
N GLU A 314 6.87 -0.05 -6.63
CA GLU A 314 7.79 -1.12 -6.21
C GLU A 314 7.44 -2.45 -6.88
N SER A 315 6.15 -2.79 -6.93
CA SER A 315 5.63 -3.97 -7.62
C SER A 315 5.92 -3.96 -9.12
N LEU A 316 5.85 -2.79 -9.76
CA LEU A 316 6.19 -2.62 -11.18
C LEU A 316 7.69 -2.75 -11.43
N ASN A 317 8.54 -2.22 -10.55
CA ASN A 317 9.98 -2.42 -10.66
C ASN A 317 10.35 -3.90 -10.51
N TYR A 318 9.73 -4.61 -9.56
CA TYR A 318 9.88 -6.06 -9.43
C TYR A 318 9.44 -6.80 -10.70
N ALA A 319 8.28 -6.45 -11.25
CA ALA A 319 7.77 -7.04 -12.49
C ALA A 319 8.70 -6.82 -13.69
N GLU A 320 9.32 -5.65 -13.78
CA GLU A 320 10.29 -5.32 -14.83
C GLU A 320 11.51 -6.24 -14.75
N THR A 321 12.13 -6.35 -13.57
CA THR A 321 13.27 -7.25 -13.36
C THR A 321 12.90 -8.72 -13.56
N LEU A 322 11.69 -9.13 -13.16
CA LEU A 322 11.17 -10.48 -13.40
C LEU A 322 11.02 -10.77 -14.89
N PHE A 323 10.38 -9.87 -15.65
CA PHE A 323 10.22 -10.08 -17.09
C PHE A 323 11.56 -10.04 -17.82
N GLU A 324 12.48 -9.16 -17.41
CA GLU A 324 13.85 -9.16 -17.91
C GLU A 324 14.49 -10.55 -17.69
N PHE A 325 14.50 -11.06 -16.46
CA PHE A 325 15.05 -12.39 -16.15
C PHE A 325 14.44 -13.51 -16.98
N LEU A 326 13.11 -13.50 -17.18
CA LEU A 326 12.40 -14.52 -17.93
C LEU A 326 12.60 -14.42 -19.45
N THR A 327 12.93 -13.23 -19.98
CA THR A 327 13.08 -12.99 -21.42
C THR A 327 14.52 -13.01 -21.91
N THR A 328 15.51 -12.85 -21.03
CA THR A 328 16.95 -12.97 -21.39
C THR A 328 17.25 -14.34 -21.98
N GLU A 329 17.61 -14.41 -23.27
CA GLU A 329 17.80 -15.67 -23.99
C GLU A 329 19.06 -16.42 -23.58
N SER A 330 20.20 -15.72 -23.47
CA SER A 330 21.45 -16.27 -22.93
C SER A 330 22.10 -15.30 -21.94
N PHE A 331 22.74 -15.86 -20.91
CA PHE A 331 23.46 -15.09 -19.90
C PHE A 331 24.98 -15.07 -20.15
N ASP A 332 25.45 -15.60 -21.28
CA ASP A 332 26.88 -15.76 -21.61
C ASP A 332 27.62 -14.41 -21.72
N GLY A 333 26.92 -13.34 -22.13
CA GLY A 333 27.44 -11.97 -22.17
C GLY A 333 27.48 -11.23 -20.82
N HIS A 334 26.83 -11.76 -19.77
CA HIS A 334 26.80 -11.12 -18.44
C HIS A 334 28.04 -11.38 -17.59
N LEU A 335 28.97 -12.21 -18.06
CA LEU A 335 30.29 -12.35 -17.46
C LEU A 335 31.17 -11.09 -17.67
N ALA A 336 30.87 -10.23 -18.64
CA ALA A 336 31.75 -9.11 -19.04
C ALA A 336 31.19 -7.69 -18.81
N THR A 337 29.88 -7.48 -18.60
CA THR A 337 29.29 -6.12 -18.71
C THR A 337 28.24 -5.75 -17.66
N LEU A 338 28.32 -6.24 -16.43
CA LEU A 338 27.53 -5.65 -15.35
C LEU A 338 28.31 -4.45 -14.78
N PRO A 339 27.87 -3.20 -14.98
CA PRO A 339 28.58 -2.06 -14.45
C PRO A 339 28.58 -2.14 -12.91
N PRO A 340 29.65 -1.70 -12.25
CA PRO A 340 29.74 -1.75 -10.80
C PRO A 340 28.56 -0.99 -10.15
N PRO A 341 28.13 -1.38 -8.94
CA PRO A 341 26.91 -0.91 -8.28
C PRO A 341 26.76 0.62 -8.19
N ALA A 342 27.87 1.37 -8.29
CA ALA A 342 27.87 2.84 -8.31
C ALA A 342 27.23 3.46 -9.57
N ALA A 343 27.26 2.79 -10.73
CA ALA A 343 26.75 3.37 -11.98
C ALA A 343 25.21 3.31 -12.11
N ALA A 344 24.56 2.41 -11.38
CA ALA A 344 23.09 2.34 -11.29
C ALA A 344 22.52 3.50 -10.44
N LEU A 345 23.25 3.94 -9.40
CA LEU A 345 22.88 5.08 -8.55
C LEU A 345 22.95 6.41 -9.32
N ALA A 346 23.93 6.58 -10.19
CA ALA A 346 24.04 7.79 -11.03
C ALA A 346 22.90 7.92 -12.06
N ARG A 347 22.38 6.80 -12.59
CA ARG A 347 21.23 6.80 -13.51
C ARG A 347 19.88 7.04 -12.84
N ALA A 348 19.80 6.87 -11.51
CA ALA A 348 18.60 7.13 -10.72
C ALA A 348 18.38 8.62 -10.37
N GLY A 349 19.32 9.51 -10.70
CA GLY A 349 19.16 10.96 -10.53
C GLY A 349 19.00 11.40 -9.07
N LEU A 350 19.67 10.71 -8.14
CA LEU A 350 19.72 11.04 -6.72
C LEU A 350 21.14 11.43 -6.29
N ALA A 351 21.74 12.36 -7.03
CA ALA A 351 22.88 13.15 -6.57
C ALA A 351 22.40 14.57 -6.28
#